data_AF-A0A7W3T7N4-F1
#
_entry.id   AF-A0A7W3T7N4-F1
#
_cell.length_a   1.000
_cell.length_b   1.000
_cell.length_c   1.000
_cell.angle_alpha   90.00
_cell.angle_beta   90.00
_cell.angle_gamma   90.00
#
_symmetry.space_group_name_H-M   'P 1'
#
loop_
_entity.id
_entity.type
_entity.pdbx_description
1 polymer ?
#
loop_
_entity_poly.entity_id
_entity_poly.type
_entity_poly.pdbx_seq_one_letter_code
_entity_poly.pdbx_strand_id
1 'polypeptide(L)'
;MPAEYDPERAALFSEYRQVRQRERELLPKIKEAAIEEMRRGATIGQLSADTGLNREVFRRLAREHDLERLRPPTVRAIKEQADETPES
;
A
#
# COMPACT_ATOMS: atom_id res chain seq x y z
N MET A 1 24.41 -8.14 -36.91
CA MET A 1 24.87 -9.17 -35.96
C MET A 1 23.77 -9.33 -34.91
N PRO A 2 23.06 -10.47 -34.80
CA PRO A 2 22.14 -10.69 -33.69
C PRO A 2 22.92 -10.67 -32.38
N ALA A 3 22.36 -10.06 -31.33
CA ALA A 3 22.99 -9.99 -30.03
C ALA A 3 23.23 -11.42 -29.50
N GLU A 4 24.48 -11.74 -29.18
CA GLU A 4 24.86 -13.02 -28.60
C GLU A 4 24.06 -13.28 -27.31
N TYR A 5 23.47 -14.47 -27.20
CA TYR A 5 22.68 -14.85 -26.05
C TYR A 5 23.58 -15.05 -24.83
N ASP A 6 23.41 -14.19 -23.83
CA ASP A 6 24.18 -14.22 -22.59
C ASP A 6 23.48 -15.14 -21.56
N PRO A 7 24.09 -16.27 -21.18
CA PRO A 7 23.50 -17.22 -20.23
C PRO A 7 23.34 -16.65 -18.82
N GLU A 8 24.13 -15.66 -18.41
CA GLU A 8 24.00 -15.03 -17.08
C GLU A 8 22.73 -14.17 -17.02
N ARG A 9 22.41 -13.47 -18.12
CA ARG A 9 21.15 -12.73 -18.27
C ARG A 9 19.93 -13.65 -18.25
N ALA A 10 20.04 -14.84 -18.85
CA ALA A 10 18.97 -15.81 -18.85
C ALA A 10 18.64 -16.32 -17.43
N ALA A 11 19.67 -16.59 -16.63
CA ALA A 11 19.50 -16.98 -15.22
C ALA A 11 18.82 -15.87 -14.41
N LEU A 12 19.28 -14.62 -14.54
CA LEU A 12 18.67 -13.46 -13.88
C LEU A 12 17.19 -13.28 -14.23
N PHE A 13 16.83 -13.42 -15.51
CA PHE A 13 15.44 -13.30 -15.94
C PHE A 13 14.56 -14.46 -15.44
N SER A 14 15.11 -15.66 -15.34
CA SER A 14 14.41 -16.80 -14.76
C SER A 14 14.12 -16.57 -13.28
N GLU A 15 15.12 -16.11 -12.51
CA GLU A 15 14.95 -15.79 -11.09
C GLU A 15 13.90 -14.68 -10.89
N TYR A 16 14.00 -13.59 -11.66
CA TYR A 16 13.01 -12.51 -11.62
C TYR A 16 11.60 -13.01 -11.95
N ARG A 17 11.46 -13.89 -12.96
CA ARG A 17 10.16 -14.50 -13.29
C ARG A 17 9.60 -15.30 -12.11
N GLN A 18 10.42 -16.08 -11.41
CA GLN A 18 9.98 -16.87 -10.26
C GLN A 18 9.52 -15.98 -9.10
N VAL A 19 10.27 -14.93 -8.78
CA VAL A 19 9.89 -13.95 -7.75
C VAL A 19 8.55 -13.31 -8.12
N ARG A 20 8.38 -12.86 -9.36
CA ARG A 20 7.12 -12.25 -9.83
C ARG A 20 5.95 -13.23 -9.83
N GLN A 21 6.19 -14.51 -10.13
CA GLN A 21 5.17 -15.54 -10.03
C GLN A 21 4.74 -15.73 -8.57
N ARG A 22 5.71 -15.79 -7.64
CA ARG A 22 5.42 -15.93 -6.23
C ARG A 22 4.69 -14.71 -5.66
N GLU A 23 5.09 -13.51 -6.07
CA GLU A 23 4.39 -12.28 -5.71
C GLU A 23 2.93 -12.31 -6.16
N ARG A 24 2.65 -12.77 -7.39
CA ARG A 24 1.27 -12.92 -7.90
C ARG A 24 0.43 -13.90 -7.09
N GLU A 25 1.03 -14.96 -6.54
CA GLU A 25 0.34 -15.93 -5.69
C GLU A 25 0.07 -15.38 -4.28
N LEU A 26 0.99 -14.57 -3.75
CA LEU A 26 0.89 -14.01 -2.42
C LEU A 26 0.00 -12.77 -2.38
N LEU A 27 -0.02 -11.96 -3.45
CA LEU A 27 -0.73 -10.69 -3.48
C LEU A 27 -2.23 -10.81 -3.10
N PRO A 28 -3.02 -11.77 -3.62
CA PRO A 28 -4.41 -11.93 -3.20
C PRO A 28 -4.56 -12.21 -1.71
N LYS A 29 -3.69 -13.06 -1.16
CA LYS A 29 -3.69 -13.42 0.27
C LYS A 29 -3.31 -12.24 1.16
N ILE A 30 -2.34 -11.44 0.72
CA ILE A 30 -1.94 -10.21 1.41
C ILE A 30 -3.10 -9.21 1.42
N LYS A 31 -3.81 -9.05 0.30
CA LYS A 31 -4.97 -8.15 0.23
C LYS A 31 -6.10 -8.59 1.16
N GLU A 32 -6.39 -9.89 1.19
CA GLU A 32 -7.38 -10.47 2.11
C GLU A 32 -7.00 -10.24 3.57
N ALA A 33 -5.75 -10.55 3.95
CA ALA A 33 -5.24 -10.27 5.29
C ALA A 33 -5.30 -8.77 5.63
N ALA A 34 -4.98 -7.90 4.68
CA ALA A 34 -5.03 -6.45 4.87
C ALA A 34 -6.46 -5.94 5.13
N ILE A 35 -7.48 -6.52 4.52
CA ILE A 35 -8.89 -6.20 4.78
C ILE A 35 -9.26 -6.55 6.22
N GLU A 36 -8.88 -7.74 6.69
CA GLU A 36 -9.11 -8.16 8.07
C GLU A 36 -8.37 -7.28 9.08
N GLU A 37 -7.12 -6.92 8.80
CA GLU A 37 -6.35 -5.99 9.63
C GLU A 37 -6.98 -4.58 9.64
N MET A 38 -7.49 -4.09 8.50
CA MET A 38 -8.24 -2.83 8.45
C MET A 38 -9.51 -2.88 9.31
N ARG A 39 -10.24 -4.01 9.32
CA ARG A 39 -11.39 -4.23 10.21
C ARG A 39 -11.01 -4.21 11.69
N ARG A 40 -9.82 -4.73 12.02
CA ARG A 40 -9.23 -4.66 13.38
C ARG A 40 -8.68 -3.29 13.75
N GLY A 41 -8.61 -2.37 12.77
CA GLY A 41 -8.17 -1.00 12.99
C GLY A 41 -6.71 -0.73 12.66
N ALA A 42 -6.07 -1.56 11.84
CA ALA A 42 -4.80 -1.19 11.21
C ALA A 42 -4.98 0.03 10.31
N THR A 43 -3.95 0.87 10.23
CA THR A 43 -3.95 2.01 9.31
C THR A 43 -3.31 1.63 7.98
N ILE A 44 -3.74 2.27 6.89
CA ILE A 44 -3.12 2.16 5.57
C ILE A 44 -1.60 2.41 5.61
N GLY A 45 -1.13 3.30 6.49
CA GLY A 45 0.29 3.59 6.66
C GLY A 45 1.07 2.40 7.20
N GLN A 46 0.52 1.70 8.20
CA GLN A 46 1.10 0.48 8.76
C GLN A 46 1.13 -0.64 7.73
N LEU A 47 0.00 -0.91 7.06
CA LEU A 47 -0.09 -1.96 6.04
C LEU A 47 0.89 -1.73 4.88
N SER A 48 1.07 -0.48 4.47
CA SER A 48 2.06 -0.13 3.43
C SER A 48 3.50 -0.33 3.90
N ALA A 49 3.82 -0.03 5.16
CA ALA A 49 5.14 -0.26 5.72
C ALA A 49 5.44 -1.76 5.86
N ASP A 50 4.46 -2.55 6.31
CA ASP A 50 4.64 -3.97 6.60
C ASP A 50 4.74 -4.82 5.33
N THR A 51 3.93 -4.53 4.32
CA THR A 51 3.89 -5.34 3.08
C THR A 51 4.77 -4.77 1.97
N GLY A 52 5.31 -3.55 2.12
CA GLY A 52 6.01 -2.82 1.07
C GLY A 52 5.14 -2.40 -0.13
N LEU A 53 3.81 -2.55 -0.03
CA LEU A 53 2.89 -2.17 -1.10
C LEU A 53 2.54 -0.67 -1.02
N ASN A 54 2.17 -0.10 -2.15
CA ASN A 54 1.77 1.30 -2.23
C ASN A 54 0.48 1.55 -1.41
N ARG A 55 0.46 2.65 -0.64
CA ARG A 55 -0.70 3.14 0.12
C ARG A 55 -1.98 3.23 -0.72
N GLU A 56 -1.88 3.58 -2.00
CA GLU A 56 -3.04 3.63 -2.92
C GLU A 56 -3.75 2.29 -3.06
N VAL A 57 -3.01 1.18 -2.99
CA VAL A 57 -3.61 -0.17 -3.04
C VAL A 57 -4.57 -0.37 -1.88
N PHE A 58 -4.15 0.01 -0.68
CA PHE A 58 -4.97 -0.11 0.53
C PHE A 58 -6.09 0.93 0.61
N ARG A 59 -5.88 2.15 0.07
CA ARG A 59 -6.97 3.14 -0.09
C ARG A 59 -8.09 2.61 -0.95
N ARG A 60 -7.74 1.97 -2.07
CA ARG A 60 -8.72 1.35 -2.97
C ARG A 60 -9.43 0.17 -2.29
N LEU A 61 -8.71 -0.70 -1.61
CA LEU A 61 -9.32 -1.81 -0.85
C LEU A 61 -10.25 -1.31 0.25
N ALA A 62 -9.86 -0.25 0.97
CA ALA A 62 -10.71 0.34 1.99
C ALA A 62 -12.02 0.87 1.40
N ARG A 63 -11.98 1.50 0.22
CA ARG A 63 -13.19 1.94 -0.52
C ARG A 63 -14.05 0.79 -0.98
N GLU A 64 -13.45 -0.23 -1.58
CA GLU A 64 -14.16 -1.39 -2.13
C GLU A 64 -14.87 -2.21 -1.04
N HIS A 65 -14.41 -2.12 0.21
CA HIS A 65 -14.96 -2.86 1.36
C HIS A 65 -15.64 -1.98 2.41
N ASP A 66 -15.91 -0.70 2.11
CA ASP A 66 -16.51 0.27 3.04
C ASP A 66 -15.76 0.40 4.38
N LEU A 67 -14.45 0.18 4.35
CA LEU A 67 -13.52 0.31 5.48
C LEU A 67 -12.81 1.67 5.49
N GLU A 68 -13.30 2.66 4.73
CA GLU A 68 -12.83 4.03 4.88
C GLU A 68 -13.13 4.47 6.32
N ARG A 69 -12.12 4.34 7.18
CA ARG A 69 -12.09 5.05 8.46
C ARG A 69 -12.25 6.51 8.11
N LEU A 70 -13.45 7.04 8.35
CA LEU A 70 -13.76 8.45 8.46
C LEU A 70 -12.89 9.00 9.60
N ARG A 71 -11.59 9.18 9.33
CA ARG A 71 -10.77 10.02 10.21
C ARG A 71 -11.45 11.37 10.14
N PRO A 72 -11.76 12.01 11.29
CA PRO A 72 -12.18 13.40 11.24
C PRO A 72 -11.14 14.17 10.44
N PRO A 73 -11.55 15.06 9.52
CA PRO A 73 -10.63 15.72 8.60
C PRO A 73 -9.60 16.49 9.42
N THR A 74 -8.36 15.98 9.47
CA THR A 74 -7.24 16.63 10.15
C THR A 74 -6.93 18.00 9.55
N VAL A 75 -7.49 18.31 8.37
CA VAL A 75 -7.36 19.59 7.68
C VAL A 75 -8.26 20.68 8.28
N ARG A 76 -9.42 20.35 8.88
CA ARG A 76 -10.28 21.37 9.52
C ARG A 76 -9.78 21.80 10.89
N ALA A 77 -9.19 20.88 11.65
CA ALA A 77 -8.67 21.16 12.99
C ALA A 77 -7.52 22.18 13.02
N ILE A 78 -6.74 22.28 11.94
CA ILE A 78 -5.62 23.24 11.86
C ILE A 78 -6.12 24.67 11.61
N LYS A 79 -7.26 24.84 10.92
CA LYS A 79 -7.78 26.17 10.57
C LYS A 79 -8.49 26.85 11.75
N GLU A 80 -9.20 26.10 12.59
CA GLU A 80 -9.87 26.64 13.78
C GLU A 80 -8.87 27.12 14.85
N GLN A 81 -7.74 26.42 15.04
CA GLN A 81 -6.72 26.84 16.01
C GLN A 81 -5.96 28.11 15.60
N ALA A 82 -5.96 28.47 14.32
CA ALA A 82 -5.33 29.69 13.82
C ALA A 82 -6.24 30.93 13.95
N ASP A 83 -7.56 30.75 14.01
CA ASP A 83 -8.55 31.84 14.16
C ASP A 83 -8.88 32.14 15.64
N GLU A 84 -8.61 31.21 16.56
CA GLU A 84 -8.93 31.35 18.00
C GLU A 84 -7.84 32.01 18.86
N THR A 85 -6.82 32.64 18.25
CA THR A 85 -5.88 33.48 19.00
C THR A 85 -6.22 34.97 18.81
N PRO A 86 -7.17 35.55 19.56
CA PRO A 86 -7.22 37.00 19.71
C PRO A 86 -6.05 37.39 20.64
N GLU A 87 -5.02 37.97 20.04
CA GLU A 87 -3.98 38.71 20.73
C GLU A 87 -4.66 39.77 21.63
N SER A 88 -4.60 39.56 22.95
CA SER A 88 -4.93 40.57 23.98
C SER A 88 -3.66 41.31 24.38
#